data_AF-A0AAJ0GQK8-F1
#
_entry.id   AF-A0AAJ0GQK8-F1
#
_cell.length_a   1.000
_cell.length_b   1.000
_cell.length_c   1.000
_cell.angle_alpha   90.00
_cell.angle_beta   90.00
_cell.angle_gamma   90.00
#
_symmetry.space_group_name_H-M   'P 1'
#
loop_
_entity.id
_entity.type
_entity.pdbx_description
1 polymer ?
#
loop_
_entity_poly.entity_id
_entity_poly.type
_entity_poly.pdbx_seq_one_letter_code
_entity_poly.pdbx_strand_id
1 'polypeptide(L)'
;MLTTAPHLYIRRPSPTTAEFTVTTCPPLTVPLRLLLLTLHLARALLFSAAILVLYARFVEPSQHHDHRHHYYHHQGCCTPIFPFQLFLAGDVPQFLTTLLQTAHRSQPGIFLSQLTAPLPDWAVAAASLAAAYAAVCFRLHRTESVLVLRGLGIQTCTIRGKWGGCFGTQTRFIPTEQIRDVLINEAFRGFEVRYYLIVVVEGEEDVVVLFPGLLPRRRIVEAVWRGVKGCLFEGEEDGKG
;
A
#
# COMPACT_ATOMS: atom_id res chain seq x y z
N MET A 1 -10.74 -7.99 7.02
CA MET A 1 -9.76 -7.19 7.78
C MET A 1 -9.35 -8.01 8.99
N LEU A 2 -8.06 -8.18 9.27
CA LEU A 2 -7.64 -8.80 10.54
C LEU A 2 -7.94 -7.77 11.64
N THR A 3 -9.06 -7.94 12.34
CA THR A 3 -9.58 -7.01 13.35
C THR A 3 -8.90 -7.22 14.70
N THR A 4 -7.57 -7.25 14.70
CA THR A 4 -6.80 -7.28 15.95
C THR A 4 -6.84 -5.90 16.59
N ALA A 5 -6.86 -5.85 17.92
CA ALA A 5 -6.75 -4.59 18.64
C ALA A 5 -5.48 -3.82 18.21
N PRO A 6 -5.54 -2.50 18.05
CA PRO A 6 -4.37 -1.71 17.66
C PRO A 6 -3.26 -1.86 18.71
N HIS A 7 -2.04 -2.09 18.25
CA HIS A 7 -0.84 -2.20 19.07
C HIS A 7 0.06 -0.99 18.86
N LEU A 8 0.72 -0.55 19.94
CA LEU A 8 1.70 0.53 19.93
C LEU A 8 3.11 -0.06 19.88
N TYR A 9 3.91 0.40 18.92
CA TYR A 9 5.33 0.18 18.82
C TYR A 9 6.06 1.50 19.07
N ILE A 10 7.01 1.51 20.01
CA ILE A 10 7.78 2.70 20.38
C ILE A 10 9.23 2.44 19.97
N ARG A 11 9.79 3.34 19.17
CA ARG A 11 11.20 3.31 18.76
C ARG A 11 11.87 4.63 19.11
N ARG A 12 13.06 4.57 19.71
CA ARG A 12 13.86 5.75 20.07
C ARG A 12 15.25 5.64 19.44
N PRO A 13 15.42 6.05 18.18
CA PRO A 13 16.71 5.94 17.48
C PRO A 13 17.78 6.90 18.03
N SER A 14 17.37 8.01 18.64
CA SER A 14 18.23 9.02 19.25
C SER A 14 17.61 9.48 20.57
N PRO A 15 18.38 9.99 21.55
CA PRO A 15 17.82 10.62 22.75
C PRO A 15 16.82 11.75 22.43
N THR A 16 17.00 12.43 21.29
CA THR A 16 16.18 13.56 20.84
C THR A 16 15.04 13.15 19.89
N THR A 17 14.85 11.85 19.63
CA THR A 17 13.88 11.36 18.63
C THR A 17 13.09 10.18 19.15
N ALA A 18 11.76 10.28 19.09
CA ALA A 18 10.85 9.20 19.43
C ALA A 18 9.83 8.98 18.31
N GLU A 19 9.69 7.73 17.87
CA GLU A 19 8.71 7.30 16.88
C GLU A 19 7.66 6.40 17.56
N PHE A 20 6.40 6.79 17.44
CA PHE A 20 5.24 6.08 17.95
C PHE A 20 4.44 5.55 16.78
N THR A 21 4.47 4.23 16.58
CA THR A 21 3.78 3.57 15.46
C THR A 21 2.63 2.73 16.00
N VAL A 22 1.42 3.06 15.59
CA VAL A 22 0.20 2.30 15.91
C VAL A 22 -0.18 1.46 14.69
N THR A 23 -0.40 0.17 14.91
CA THR A 23 -0.71 -0.78 13.84
C THR A 23 -1.77 -1.80 14.25
N THR A 24 -2.61 -2.21 13.30
CA THR A 24 -3.50 -3.37 13.46
C THR A 24 -2.84 -4.68 13.05
N CYS A 25 -1.59 -4.65 12.57
CA CYS A 25 -0.82 -5.87 12.32
C CYS A 25 -0.58 -6.60 13.64
N PRO A 26 -0.95 -7.89 13.75
CA PRO A 26 -0.48 -8.71 14.85
C PRO A 26 1.06 -8.80 14.83
N PRO A 27 1.72 -9.11 15.96
CA PRO A 27 3.16 -9.38 15.95
C PRO A 27 3.45 -10.49 14.93
N LEU A 28 4.45 -10.26 14.06
CA LEU A 28 4.77 -11.15 12.95
C LEU A 28 5.40 -12.46 13.44
N THR A 29 4.56 -13.40 13.87
CA THR A 29 4.94 -14.80 14.12
C THR A 29 5.27 -15.50 12.80
N VAL A 30 6.11 -16.54 12.83
CA VAL A 30 6.45 -17.35 11.65
C VAL A 30 5.20 -17.85 10.88
N PRO A 31 4.16 -18.42 11.52
CA PRO A 31 2.96 -18.84 10.79
C PRO A 31 2.21 -17.67 10.16
N LEU A 32 2.14 -16.51 10.83
CA LEU A 32 1.53 -15.31 10.26
C LEU A 32 2.33 -14.79 9.06
N ARG A 33 3.67 -14.84 9.12
CA ARG A 33 4.52 -14.48 7.98
C ARG A 33 4.27 -15.39 6.78
N LEU A 34 4.19 -16.70 7.02
CA LEU A 34 3.86 -17.66 5.97
C LEU A 34 2.45 -17.42 5.40
N LEU A 35 1.45 -17.17 6.25
CA LEU A 35 0.09 -16.84 5.81
C LEU A 35 0.04 -15.54 4.98
N LEU A 36 0.77 -14.51 5.40
CA LEU A 36 0.84 -13.26 4.64
C LEU A 36 1.58 -13.46 3.32
N LEU A 37 2.65 -14.25 3.31
CA LEU A 37 3.38 -14.62 2.09
C LEU A 37 2.46 -15.37 1.13
N THR A 38 1.74 -16.41 1.59
CA THR A 38 0.83 -17.18 0.74
C THR A 38 -0.29 -16.30 0.20
N LEU A 39 -0.82 -15.37 1.00
CA LEU A 39 -1.81 -14.41 0.54
C LEU A 39 -1.25 -13.43 -0.49
N HIS A 40 -0.01 -12.96 -0.31
CA HIS A 40 0.66 -12.11 -1.29
C HIS A 40 0.91 -12.86 -2.61
N LEU A 41 1.34 -14.12 -2.54
CA LEU A 41 1.50 -14.98 -3.72
C LEU A 41 0.16 -15.23 -4.43
N ALA A 42 -0.89 -15.53 -3.68
CA ALA A 42 -2.24 -15.71 -4.23
C ALA A 42 -2.73 -14.46 -4.95
N ARG A 43 -2.44 -13.26 -4.42
CA ARG A 43 -2.79 -11.99 -5.06
C ARG A 43 -1.96 -11.70 -6.30
N ALA A 44 -0.67 -12.00 -6.26
CA ALA A 44 0.20 -11.88 -7.43
C ALA A 44 -0.28 -12.81 -8.56
N LEU A 45 -0.71 -14.03 -8.20
CA LEU A 45 -1.28 -15.01 -9.14
C LEU A 45 -2.63 -14.55 -9.70
N LEU A 46 -3.51 -13.99 -8.87
CA LEU A 46 -4.79 -13.43 -9.34
C LEU A 46 -4.57 -12.26 -10.30
N PHE A 47 -3.62 -11.38 -9.98
CA PHE A 47 -3.27 -10.24 -10.82
C PHE A 47 -2.65 -10.68 -12.15
N SER A 48 -1.72 -11.64 -12.13
CA SER A 48 -1.13 -12.18 -13.36
C SER A 48 -2.15 -12.92 -14.22
N ALA A 49 -3.07 -13.68 -13.62
CA ALA A 49 -4.17 -14.32 -14.32
C ALA A 49 -5.11 -13.30 -14.99
N ALA A 50 -5.45 -12.21 -14.30
CA ALA A 50 -6.26 -11.13 -14.86
C ALA A 50 -5.58 -10.46 -16.07
N ILE A 51 -4.27 -10.20 -16.00
CA ILE A 51 -3.50 -9.66 -17.12
C ILE A 51 -3.46 -10.63 -18.30
N LEU A 52 -3.23 -11.94 -18.04
CA LEU A 52 -3.19 -12.95 -19.09
C LEU A 52 -4.54 -13.07 -19.82
N VAL A 53 -5.65 -13.02 -19.10
CA VAL A 53 -6.99 -13.03 -19.68
C VAL A 53 -7.23 -11.79 -20.56
N LEU A 54 -6.83 -10.60 -20.09
CA LEU A 54 -6.93 -9.37 -20.88
C LEU A 54 -6.06 -9.44 -22.15
N TYR A 55 -4.83 -9.94 -22.04
CA TYR A 55 -3.92 -10.08 -23.17
C TYR A 55 -4.48 -11.04 -24.23
N ALA A 56 -4.88 -12.25 -23.81
CA ALA A 56 -5.41 -13.28 -24.72
C ALA A 56 -6.70 -12.84 -25.43
N ARG A 57 -7.58 -12.10 -24.73
CA ARG A 57 -8.88 -11.69 -25.28
C ARG A 57 -8.85 -10.42 -26.13
N PHE A 58 -7.95 -9.47 -25.85
CA PHE A 58 -7.97 -8.16 -26.52
C PHE A 58 -6.72 -7.85 -27.36
N VAL A 59 -5.57 -8.46 -27.07
CA VAL A 59 -4.32 -8.15 -27.77
C VAL A 59 -4.02 -9.15 -28.87
N GLU A 60 -4.21 -10.45 -28.61
CA GLU A 60 -3.95 -11.51 -29.59
C GLU A 60 -4.89 -11.51 -30.82
N PRO A 61 -6.21 -11.29 -30.70
CA PRO A 61 -7.10 -11.28 -31.87
C PRO A 61 -6.81 -10.11 -32.82
N SER A 62 -6.34 -8.98 -32.27
CA SER A 62 -5.99 -7.77 -33.00
C SER A 62 -4.84 -7.99 -33.97
N GLN A 63 -3.90 -8.89 -33.65
CA GLN A 63 -2.76 -9.21 -34.51
C GLN A 63 -3.14 -10.07 -35.73
N HIS A 64 -4.27 -10.80 -35.69
CA HIS A 64 -4.72 -11.61 -36.82
C HIS A 64 -5.47 -10.81 -37.90
N HIS A 65 -5.92 -9.58 -37.60
CA HIS A 65 -6.68 -8.78 -38.58
C HIS A 65 -5.80 -7.92 -39.49
N ASP A 66 -4.55 -7.64 -39.12
CA ASP A 66 -3.64 -6.77 -39.87
C ASP A 66 -2.76 -7.49 -40.90
N HIS A 67 -2.96 -8.80 -41.12
CA HIS A 67 -2.17 -9.59 -42.07
C HIS A 67 -2.82 -9.83 -43.44
N ARG A 68 -3.75 -8.95 -43.85
CA ARG A 68 -4.09 -8.81 -45.27
C ARG A 68 -3.38 -7.58 -45.83
N HIS A 69 -2.38 -7.85 -46.66
CA HIS A 69 -1.54 -6.91 -47.44
C HIS A 69 -0.24 -6.47 -46.77
N HIS A 70 0.76 -7.36 -46.72
CA HIS A 70 2.11 -7.06 -47.22
C HIS A 70 2.93 -8.37 -47.30
N TYR A 71 2.82 -9.05 -48.44
CA TYR A 71 3.83 -10.02 -48.85
C TYR A 71 5.09 -9.25 -49.22
N TYR A 72 6.08 -9.18 -48.34
CA TYR A 72 7.48 -9.11 -48.77
C TYR A 72 8.39 -9.92 -47.83
N HIS A 73 9.16 -10.75 -48.49
CA HIS A 73 10.25 -11.60 -48.03
C HIS A 73 11.15 -10.92 -46.99
N HIS A 74 11.20 -11.48 -45.77
CA HIS A 74 12.45 -11.56 -45.02
C HIS A 74 12.43 -12.80 -44.13
N GLN A 75 13.03 -13.87 -44.65
CA GLN A 75 13.49 -15.00 -43.84
C GLN A 75 14.70 -14.50 -43.04
N GLY A 76 14.43 -13.93 -41.86
CA GLY A 76 15.40 -13.81 -40.78
C GLY A 76 15.32 -15.06 -39.93
N CYS A 77 16.46 -15.73 -39.75
CA CYS A 77 16.64 -16.90 -38.88
C CYS A 77 15.94 -16.69 -37.53
N CYS A 78 14.83 -17.40 -37.28
CA CYS A 78 14.17 -17.42 -35.97
C CYS A 78 15.01 -18.27 -35.01
N THR A 79 16.01 -17.66 -34.38
CA THR A 79 16.55 -18.21 -33.14
C THR A 79 15.45 -18.12 -32.07
N PRO A 80 15.27 -19.14 -31.22
CA PRO A 80 14.41 -19.00 -30.05
C PRO A 80 15.07 -17.96 -29.14
N ILE A 81 14.64 -16.70 -29.25
CA ILE A 81 15.20 -15.63 -28.43
C ILE A 81 14.76 -15.91 -27.01
N PHE A 82 15.69 -16.40 -26.20
CA PHE A 82 15.43 -16.64 -24.80
C PHE A 82 15.04 -15.31 -24.16
N PRO A 83 13.93 -15.24 -23.40
CA PRO A 83 13.44 -13.98 -22.83
C PRO A 83 14.52 -13.28 -21.99
N PHE A 84 15.44 -14.05 -21.41
CA PHE A 84 16.60 -13.52 -20.69
C PHE A 84 17.54 -12.63 -21.53
N GLN A 85 17.72 -12.92 -22.83
CA GLN A 85 18.56 -12.12 -23.72
C GLN A 85 17.93 -10.77 -24.07
N LEU A 86 16.60 -10.73 -24.25
CA LEU A 86 15.84 -9.49 -24.47
C LEU A 86 15.85 -8.58 -23.24
N PHE A 87 15.78 -9.17 -22.04
CA PHE A 87 15.91 -8.42 -20.79
C PHE A 87 17.29 -7.76 -20.66
N LEU A 88 18.36 -8.49 -20.98
CA LEU A 88 19.73 -7.95 -20.97
C LEU A 88 19.95 -6.86 -22.03
N ALA A 89 19.26 -6.95 -23.17
CA ALA A 89 19.32 -5.95 -24.24
C ALA A 89 18.58 -4.63 -23.90
N GLY A 90 17.79 -4.59 -22.82
CA GLY A 90 17.05 -3.40 -22.41
C GLY A 90 15.72 -3.19 -23.14
N ASP A 91 15.33 -4.10 -24.04
CA ASP A 91 14.08 -4.03 -24.79
C ASP A 91 12.89 -4.58 -23.98
N VAL A 92 12.50 -3.81 -22.96
CA VAL A 92 11.36 -4.09 -22.06
C VAL A 92 10.05 -4.44 -22.79
N PRO A 93 9.61 -3.76 -23.87
CA PRO A 93 8.32 -4.07 -24.50
C PRO A 93 8.33 -5.40 -25.24
N GLN A 94 9.44 -5.75 -25.90
CA GLN A 94 9.58 -7.03 -26.61
C GLN A 94 9.74 -8.20 -25.63
N PHE A 95 10.45 -7.98 -24.53
CA PHE A 95 10.51 -8.93 -23.42
C PHE A 95 9.12 -9.23 -22.85
N LEU A 96 8.33 -8.20 -22.54
CA LEU A 96 7.01 -8.34 -21.94
C LEU A 96 6.03 -9.08 -22.84
N THR A 97 6.00 -8.76 -24.14
CA THR A 97 5.15 -9.44 -25.12
C THR A 97 5.53 -10.91 -25.29
N THR A 98 6.83 -11.22 -25.35
CA THR A 98 7.32 -12.62 -25.41
C THR A 98 6.98 -13.40 -24.15
N LEU A 99 7.09 -12.78 -22.98
CA LEU A 99 6.71 -13.38 -21.69
C LEU A 99 5.20 -13.68 -21.63
N LEU A 100 4.36 -12.73 -22.04
CA LEU A 100 2.91 -12.91 -22.06
C LEU A 100 2.49 -14.00 -23.07
N GLN A 101 3.13 -14.06 -24.23
CA GLN A 101 2.84 -15.07 -25.25
C GLN A 101 3.26 -16.48 -24.81
N THR A 102 4.42 -16.61 -24.17
CA THR A 102 4.87 -17.90 -23.60
C THR A 102 4.00 -18.33 -22.42
N ALA A 103 3.56 -17.39 -21.58
CA ALA A 103 2.62 -17.66 -20.50
C ALA A 103 1.22 -18.04 -21.00
N HIS A 104 0.72 -17.43 -22.09
CA HIS A 104 -0.57 -17.80 -22.68
C HIS A 104 -0.57 -19.25 -23.21
N ARG A 105 0.53 -19.68 -23.85
CA ARG A 105 0.68 -21.04 -24.40
C ARG A 105 0.87 -22.13 -23.34
N SER A 106 1.04 -21.75 -22.08
CA SER A 106 1.14 -22.71 -20.98
C SER A 106 -0.23 -23.30 -20.61
N GLN A 107 -0.21 -24.47 -19.97
CA GLN A 107 -1.43 -25.15 -19.46
C GLN A 107 -2.40 -24.24 -18.67
N PRO A 108 -1.94 -23.37 -17.73
CA PRO A 108 -2.86 -22.47 -17.04
C PRO A 108 -3.46 -21.39 -17.95
N GLY A 109 -2.73 -20.92 -18.97
CA GLY A 109 -3.24 -19.95 -19.94
C GLY A 109 -4.39 -20.51 -20.78
N ILE A 110 -4.23 -21.76 -21.25
CA ILE A 110 -5.27 -22.50 -21.99
C ILE A 110 -6.50 -22.78 -21.10
N PHE A 111 -6.29 -23.15 -19.84
CA PHE A 111 -7.39 -23.38 -18.90
C PHE A 111 -8.20 -22.09 -18.64
N LEU A 112 -7.52 -20.95 -18.45
CA LEU A 112 -8.16 -19.65 -18.26
C LEU A 112 -8.93 -19.19 -19.50
N SER A 113 -8.41 -19.45 -20.71
CA SER A 113 -9.11 -19.12 -21.95
C SER A 113 -10.35 -19.98 -22.15
N GLN A 114 -10.31 -21.27 -21.78
CA GLN A 114 -11.48 -22.16 -21.79
C GLN A 114 -12.55 -21.71 -20.80
N LEU A 115 -12.18 -21.33 -19.58
CA LEU A 115 -13.13 -20.84 -18.57
C LEU A 115 -13.80 -19.52 -18.96
N THR A 116 -13.09 -18.66 -19.70
CA THR A 116 -13.61 -17.36 -20.15
C THR A 116 -14.29 -17.45 -21.52
N ALA A 117 -14.19 -18.58 -22.23
CA ALA A 117 -14.82 -18.83 -23.52
C ALA A 117 -16.32 -18.48 -23.61
N PRO A 118 -17.18 -18.87 -22.63
CA PRO A 118 -18.63 -18.69 -22.72
C PRO A 118 -19.10 -17.28 -22.34
N LEU A 119 -18.21 -16.40 -21.85
CA LEU A 119 -18.57 -15.08 -21.34
C LEU A 119 -18.43 -13.99 -22.43
N PRO A 120 -19.30 -12.97 -22.45
CA PRO A 120 -19.16 -11.83 -23.36
C PRO A 120 -17.94 -10.97 -22.99
N ASP A 121 -17.30 -10.35 -23.98
CA ASP A 121 -16.01 -9.67 -23.82
C ASP A 121 -16.03 -8.57 -22.75
N TRP A 122 -17.12 -7.80 -22.65
CA TRP A 122 -17.27 -6.76 -21.63
C TRP A 122 -17.31 -7.32 -20.20
N ALA A 123 -17.88 -8.51 -20.01
CA ALA A 123 -17.95 -9.15 -18.69
C ALA A 123 -16.57 -9.69 -18.29
N VAL A 124 -15.82 -10.24 -19.24
CA VAL A 124 -14.44 -10.69 -19.02
C VAL A 124 -13.53 -9.49 -18.72
N ALA A 125 -13.66 -8.38 -19.45
CA ALA A 125 -12.94 -7.15 -19.17
C ALA A 125 -13.27 -6.58 -17.79
N ALA A 126 -14.56 -6.48 -17.44
CA ALA A 126 -14.98 -5.98 -16.13
C ALA A 126 -14.49 -6.87 -14.98
N ALA A 127 -14.62 -8.20 -15.12
CA ALA A 127 -14.19 -9.16 -14.09
C ALA A 127 -12.68 -9.15 -13.89
N SER A 128 -11.90 -9.13 -14.99
CA SER A 128 -10.44 -9.08 -14.93
C SER A 128 -9.93 -7.75 -14.34
N LEU A 129 -10.51 -6.62 -14.73
CA LEU A 129 -10.20 -5.31 -14.13
C LEU A 129 -10.59 -5.25 -12.65
N ALA A 130 -11.75 -5.78 -12.27
CA ALA A 130 -12.16 -5.86 -10.86
C ALA A 130 -11.24 -6.77 -10.04
N ALA A 131 -10.80 -7.91 -10.61
CA ALA A 131 -9.87 -8.83 -9.97
C ALA A 131 -8.46 -8.21 -9.82
N ALA A 132 -7.97 -7.53 -10.85
CA ALA A 132 -6.70 -6.79 -10.79
C ALA A 132 -6.77 -5.64 -9.78
N TYR A 133 -7.88 -4.89 -9.79
CA TYR A 133 -8.14 -3.81 -8.83
C TYR A 133 -8.18 -4.35 -7.41
N ALA A 134 -8.94 -5.42 -7.14
CA ALA A 134 -8.96 -6.09 -5.85
C ALA A 134 -7.56 -6.55 -5.41
N ALA A 135 -6.82 -7.22 -6.30
CA ALA A 135 -5.49 -7.75 -6.04
C ALA A 135 -4.48 -6.66 -5.66
N VAL A 136 -4.63 -5.43 -6.17
CA VAL A 136 -3.77 -4.29 -5.82
C VAL A 136 -4.32 -3.54 -4.60
N CYS A 137 -5.63 -3.29 -4.55
CA CYS A 137 -6.24 -2.28 -3.67
C CYS A 137 -6.70 -2.79 -2.31
N PHE A 138 -6.78 -4.11 -2.07
CA PHE A 138 -7.10 -4.59 -0.73
C PHE A 138 -5.86 -4.46 0.18
N ARG A 139 -5.87 -3.65 1.23
CA ARG A 139 -4.81 -3.71 2.27
C ARG A 139 -5.34 -4.45 3.48
N LEU A 140 -4.51 -5.32 4.04
CA LEU A 140 -4.89 -6.16 5.19
C LEU A 140 -4.78 -5.42 6.53
N HIS A 141 -3.93 -4.40 6.59
CA HIS A 141 -3.62 -3.71 7.83
C HIS A 141 -3.48 -2.21 7.60
N ARG A 142 -3.75 -1.44 8.65
CA ARG A 142 -3.50 0.00 8.70
C ARG A 142 -2.40 0.30 9.70
N THR A 143 -1.53 1.21 9.33
CA THR A 143 -0.41 1.68 10.13
C THR A 143 -0.40 3.20 10.10
N GLU A 144 -0.32 3.80 11.27
CA GLU A 144 -0.21 5.24 11.45
C GLU A 144 0.94 5.47 12.42
N SER A 145 1.84 6.40 12.09
CA SER A 145 2.99 6.71 12.93
C SER A 145 3.10 8.21 13.18
N VAL A 146 3.66 8.53 14.34
CA VAL A 146 3.96 9.89 14.77
C VAL A 146 5.41 9.91 15.21
N LEU A 147 6.21 10.72 14.51
CA LEU A 147 7.60 10.97 14.80
C LEU A 147 7.72 12.31 15.53
N VAL A 148 8.33 12.29 16.70
CA VAL A 148 8.59 13.49 17.51
C VAL A 148 10.08 13.75 17.49
N LEU A 149 10.44 14.98 17.12
CA LEU A 149 11.80 15.47 17.02
C LEU A 149 11.98 16.63 18.01
N ARG A 150 12.77 16.44 19.06
CA ARG A 150 13.02 17.44 20.11
C ARG A 150 13.58 18.72 19.46
N GLY A 151 12.95 19.86 19.76
CA GLY A 151 13.32 21.17 19.21
C GLY A 151 12.99 21.40 17.74
N LEU A 152 12.42 20.42 17.01
CA LEU A 152 12.04 20.58 15.61
C LEU A 152 10.53 20.53 15.41
N GLY A 153 9.88 19.46 15.88
CA GLY A 153 8.42 19.35 15.78
C GLY A 153 7.91 17.92 15.74
N ILE A 154 6.66 17.78 15.29
CA ILE A 154 5.97 16.50 15.15
C ILE A 154 5.70 16.24 13.67
N GLN A 155 6.06 15.05 13.20
CA GLN A 155 5.68 14.54 11.90
C GLN A 155 4.67 13.41 12.05
N THR A 156 3.51 13.57 11.43
CA THR A 156 2.49 12.53 11.34
C THR A 156 2.60 11.84 9.99
N CYS A 157 2.59 10.51 10.00
CA CYS A 157 2.67 9.67 8.81
C CYS A 157 1.48 8.71 8.83
N THR A 158 0.57 8.87 7.88
CA THR A 158 -0.60 8.00 7.75
C THR A 158 -0.64 7.39 6.36
N ILE A 159 -0.85 6.08 6.27
CA ILE A 159 -1.05 5.43 4.98
C ILE A 159 -2.54 5.50 4.64
N ARG A 160 -2.89 6.34 3.67
CA ARG A 160 -4.28 6.58 3.26
C ARG A 160 -4.52 6.06 1.85
N GLY A 161 -5.65 5.41 1.63
CA GLY A 161 -6.08 5.04 0.29
C GLY A 161 -6.46 6.30 -0.48
N LYS A 162 -5.85 6.50 -1.67
CA LYS A 162 -6.28 7.53 -2.62
C LYS A 162 -7.36 6.94 -3.52
N TRP A 163 -8.21 7.79 -4.07
CA TRP A 163 -9.21 7.38 -5.06
C TRP A 163 -8.50 6.72 -6.25
N GLY A 164 -9.00 5.57 -6.72
CA GLY A 164 -8.40 4.82 -7.84
C GLY A 164 -7.38 3.74 -7.46
N GLY A 165 -7.23 3.40 -6.18
CA GLY A 165 -6.46 2.20 -5.78
C GLY A 165 -4.97 2.41 -5.55
N CYS A 166 -4.45 3.59 -5.88
CA CYS A 166 -3.10 4.00 -5.49
C CYS A 166 -3.09 4.38 -4.00
N PHE A 167 -2.18 3.77 -3.23
CA PHE A 167 -1.97 4.11 -1.83
C PHE A 167 -0.94 5.23 -1.75
N GLY A 168 -1.26 6.27 -0.99
CA GLY A 168 -0.33 7.35 -0.68
C GLY A 168 0.02 7.36 0.80
N THR A 169 1.27 7.68 1.11
CA THR A 169 1.64 8.08 2.47
C THR A 169 1.36 9.57 2.59
N GLN A 170 0.43 9.95 3.45
CA GLN A 170 0.22 11.34 3.82
C GLN A 170 1.13 11.67 4.99
N THR A 171 2.15 12.49 4.73
CA THR A 171 3.06 13.02 5.75
C THR A 171 2.73 14.47 6.02
N ARG A 172 2.55 14.83 7.29
CA ARG A 172 2.35 16.23 7.69
C ARG A 172 3.28 16.56 8.84
N PHE A 173 4.09 17.60 8.65
CA PHE A 173 5.02 18.10 9.65
C PHE A 173 4.43 19.35 10.32
N ILE A 174 4.59 19.44 11.64
CA ILE A 174 4.11 20.52 12.49
C ILE A 174 5.32 21.01 13.30
N PRO A 175 5.85 22.21 13.02
CA PRO A 175 6.97 22.79 13.76
C PRO A 175 6.64 22.97 15.25
N THR A 176 7.64 22.84 16.13
CA THR A 176 7.46 23.04 17.58
C THR A 176 6.93 24.43 17.92
N GLU A 177 7.36 25.45 17.20
CA GLU A 177 6.93 26.85 17.38
C GLU A 177 5.43 27.04 17.20
N GLN A 178 4.79 26.21 16.38
CA GLN A 178 3.36 26.27 16.11
C GLN A 178 2.57 25.39 17.07
N ILE A 179 3.21 24.58 17.93
CA ILE A 179 2.52 23.66 18.83
C ILE A 179 2.25 24.37 20.15
N ARG A 180 0.98 24.67 20.41
CA ARG A 180 0.58 25.25 21.69
C ARG A 180 0.54 24.21 22.80
N ASP A 181 -0.18 23.12 22.57
CA ASP A 181 -0.20 21.98 23.49
C ASP A 181 -0.71 20.71 22.78
N VAL A 182 -0.45 19.56 23.42
CA VAL A 182 -0.93 18.25 23.00
C VAL A 182 -1.91 17.74 24.06
N LEU A 183 -3.16 17.51 23.65
CA LEU A 183 -4.26 17.18 24.54
C LEU A 183 -4.84 15.80 24.21
N ILE A 184 -5.32 15.10 25.23
CA ILE A 184 -6.13 13.90 25.06
C ILE A 184 -7.59 14.35 25.15
N ASN A 185 -8.37 14.10 24.10
CA ASN A 185 -9.80 14.34 24.12
C ASN A 185 -10.59 13.04 24.06
N GLU A 186 -11.84 13.10 24.52
CA GLU A 186 -12.80 12.01 24.44
C GLU A 186 -13.97 12.38 23.53
N ALA A 187 -14.47 11.42 22.78
CA ALA A 187 -15.66 11.58 21.95
C ALA A 187 -16.54 10.34 22.04
N PHE A 188 -17.85 10.56 21.96
CA PHE A 188 -18.83 9.49 21.85
C PHE A 188 -18.98 9.07 20.38
N ARG A 189 -18.76 7.78 20.10
CA ARG A 189 -19.07 7.18 18.80
C ARG A 189 -20.14 6.12 19.00
N GLY A 190 -21.40 6.51 18.76
CA GLY A 190 -22.55 5.68 19.15
C GLY A 190 -22.63 5.58 20.68
N PHE A 191 -22.40 4.39 21.21
CA PHE A 191 -22.35 4.13 22.67
C PHE A 191 -20.93 3.84 23.20
N GLU A 192 -19.90 3.96 22.36
CA GLU A 192 -18.52 3.74 22.75
C GLU A 192 -17.80 5.08 22.98
N VAL A 193 -17.15 5.24 24.14
CA VAL A 193 -16.25 6.38 24.41
C VAL A 193 -14.89 6.08 23.78
N ARG A 194 -14.45 6.95 22.88
CA ARG A 194 -13.15 6.84 22.21
C ARG A 194 -12.26 8.01 22.60
N TYR A 195 -11.02 7.69 22.96
CA TYR A 195 -9.99 8.66 23.25
C TYR A 195 -9.18 8.92 21.98
N TYR A 196 -8.88 10.17 21.70
CA TYR A 196 -8.04 10.58 20.59
C TYR A 196 -7.09 11.68 21.03
N LEU A 197 -5.91 11.67 20.43
CA LEU A 197 -4.85 12.60 20.75
C LEU A 197 -4.92 13.76 19.74
N ILE A 198 -4.93 14.99 20.22
CA ILE A 198 -4.97 16.19 19.39
C ILE A 198 -3.76 17.07 19.65
N VAL A 199 -3.27 17.71 18.60
CA VAL A 199 -2.27 18.78 18.67
C VAL A 199 -3.00 20.08 18.34
N VAL A 200 -2.93 21.04 19.26
CA VAL A 200 -3.44 22.39 19.05
C VAL A 200 -2.34 23.19 18.39
N VAL A 201 -2.59 23.61 17.15
CA VAL A 201 -1.63 24.34 16.32
C VAL A 201 -2.03 25.82 16.30
N GLU A 202 -1.07 26.71 16.52
CA GLU A 202 -1.27 28.15 16.42
C GLU A 202 -1.42 28.56 14.94
N GLY A 203 -2.47 29.33 14.64
CA GLY A 203 -2.76 29.81 13.29
C GLY A 203 -3.64 28.88 12.43
N GLU A 204 -4.05 27.72 12.95
CA GLU A 204 -5.07 26.86 12.32
C GLU A 204 -6.37 26.86 13.12
N GLU A 205 -7.51 26.96 12.43
CA GLU A 205 -8.84 26.85 13.08
C GLU A 205 -9.17 25.40 13.47
N ASP A 206 -8.60 24.43 12.76
CA ASP A 206 -8.82 23.00 12.98
C ASP A 206 -7.70 22.36 13.81
N VAL A 207 -8.08 21.56 14.81
CA VAL A 207 -7.13 20.76 15.59
C VAL A 207 -6.62 19.56 14.82
N VAL A 208 -5.35 19.21 15.00
CA VAL A 208 -4.76 18.08 14.30
C VAL A 208 -4.92 16.81 15.11
N VAL A 209 -5.72 15.88 14.62
CA VAL A 209 -5.89 14.55 15.24
C VAL A 209 -4.71 13.66 14.90
N LEU A 210 -4.01 13.18 15.92
CA LEU A 210 -3.02 12.11 15.81
C LEU A 210 -3.75 10.77 15.74
N PHE A 211 -3.38 9.94 14.76
CA PHE A 211 -3.99 8.62 14.48
C PHE A 211 -5.48 8.66 14.07
N PRO A 212 -5.85 9.38 12.98
CA PRO A 212 -7.25 9.60 12.60
C PRO A 212 -8.00 8.32 12.20
N GLY A 213 -7.31 7.30 11.67
CA GLY A 213 -7.92 6.08 11.17
C GLY A 213 -7.96 4.95 12.19
N LEU A 214 -6.99 4.88 13.11
CA LEU A 214 -6.87 3.78 14.08
C LEU A 214 -7.57 4.03 15.41
N LEU A 215 -7.65 5.29 15.87
CA LEU A 215 -8.31 5.70 17.12
C LEU A 215 -8.09 4.71 18.27
N PRO A 216 -6.84 4.56 18.75
CA PRO A 216 -6.47 3.52 19.71
C PRO A 216 -7.10 3.72 21.10
N ARG A 217 -7.05 2.67 21.94
CA ARG A 217 -7.58 2.71 23.32
C ARG A 217 -6.80 3.69 24.20
N ARG A 218 -7.44 4.17 25.29
CA ARG A 218 -6.88 5.14 26.25
C ARG A 218 -5.45 4.84 26.69
N ARG A 219 -5.14 3.59 27.04
CA ARG A 219 -3.80 3.18 27.49
C ARG A 219 -2.69 3.51 26.48
N ILE A 220 -2.97 3.33 25.18
CA ILE A 220 -2.02 3.63 24.10
C ILE A 220 -1.92 5.14 23.92
N VAL A 221 -3.05 5.85 23.91
CA VAL A 221 -3.09 7.30 23.77
C VAL A 221 -2.33 7.99 24.89
N GLU A 222 -2.54 7.59 26.15
CA GLU A 222 -1.81 8.10 27.31
C GLU A 222 -0.30 7.85 27.22
N ALA A 223 0.11 6.66 26.77
CA ALA A 223 1.53 6.32 26.63
C ALA A 223 2.21 7.19 25.56
N VAL A 224 1.54 7.40 24.42
CA VAL A 224 2.04 8.29 23.37
C VAL A 224 2.07 9.73 23.85
N TRP A 225 1.01 10.21 24.50
CA TRP A 225 0.95 11.57 25.05
C TRP A 225 2.10 11.85 26.03
N ARG A 226 2.34 10.96 27.00
CA ARG A 226 3.48 11.11 27.94
C ARG A 226 4.82 11.16 27.21
N GLY A 227 4.99 10.30 26.19
CA GLY A 227 6.21 10.27 25.39
C GLY A 227 6.41 11.51 24.53
N VAL A 228 5.35 12.02 23.90
CA VAL A 228 5.36 13.25 23.10
C VAL A 228 5.64 14.46 23.99
N LYS A 229 4.96 14.60 25.13
CA LYS A 229 5.19 15.70 26.09
C LYS A 229 6.62 15.69 26.61
N GLY A 230 7.15 14.53 27.00
CA GLY A 230 8.55 14.42 27.44
C GLY A 230 9.52 14.91 26.36
N CYS A 231 9.39 14.43 25.13
CA CYS A 231 10.30 14.83 24.04
C CYS A 231 10.20 16.31 23.62
N LEU A 232 9.04 16.95 23.74
CA LEU A 232 8.84 18.34 23.34
C LEU A 232 9.23 19.33 24.44
N PHE A 233 8.83 19.06 25.69
CA PHE A 233 8.93 20.04 26.79
C PHE A 233 10.14 19.84 27.71
N GLU A 234 10.70 18.62 27.86
CA GLU A 234 11.95 18.42 28.65
C GLU A 234 13.16 19.13 28.02
N GLY A 235 13.04 19.56 26.75
CA GLY A 235 14.09 20.32 26.07
C GLY A 235 14.19 21.80 26.40
N GLU A 236 13.09 22.42 26.84
CA GLU A 236 13.09 23.85 27.19
C GLU A 236 13.65 24.11 28.60
N GLU A 237 13.56 23.12 29.50
CA GLU A 237 14.03 23.25 30.88
C GLU A 237 15.57 23.26 30.98
N ASP A 238 16.27 22.49 30.13
CA ASP A 238 17.74 22.44 30.09
C ASP A 238 18.40 23.70 29.50
N GLY A 239 17.64 24.54 28.77
CA GLY A 239 18.16 25.70 28.04
C GLY A 239 18.10 27.05 28.77
N LYS A 240 17.61 27.07 30.03
CA LYS A 240 17.48 28.27 30.87
C LYS A 240 18.47 28.31 32.05
N GLY A 241 19.60 27.60 31.94
CA GLY A 241 20.70 27.62 32.90
C GLY A 241 21.73 28.70 32.63
#